data_AF-A0A0G1V033-F1
#
_entry.id   AF-A0A0G1V033-F1
#
_cell.length_a   1.000
_cell.length_b   1.000
_cell.length_c   1.000
_cell.angle_alpha   90.00
_cell.angle_beta   90.00
_cell.angle_gamma   90.00
#
_symmetry.space_group_name_H-M   'P 1'
#
loop_
_entity.id
_entity.type
_entity.pdbx_description
1 polymer ?
#
loop_
_entity_poly.entity_id
_entity_poly.type
_entity_poly.pdbx_seq_one_letter_code
_entity_poly.pdbx_strand_id
1 'polypeptide(L)'
;MGNKLLFLENSYIKTCSAIVQEILQTPKSDRIEIILDQTIFYPRGGGQPSDQGVIKSQTGEAIIQNVVLKGDSVIHEGKLKGNISVGQQAECLIDWQRRFHNMQVHSAGHVLHEAIMSLLPDLTPIEADHGRKPYMKYQGIINKILERRIKEKANELIRKDLPIFSEFVTLAELEKRVSWVPSHLPKNKPLRIIWIGDFPPIPDGGTQVKSTSEISLFSQINVTYENENTFVHYKMDFPIEKTVVEPSPSLISGIDKAKLQNLKNEALAMIMQTQDQAELENIRIQYLGKSGQLAQIAGQLKSLEPAERTEIGKLFNDVKSAIQASLDPKLKIENLKLIIEGDPTLPGLKPRLGHLHPISQAIEEISIVFEKIGFIRVRYPETDWDWYTFESLNMTPDHPARDEWETFFVDAPPHPKLGQIVLTPHTSNGQVREMERVKKPPIRMINIAKCYRRQSDVSHTVMFHQFEGLVIDTGITIAHLKGTIDYFVHQFFGPDRKSRLRPSHFQFTEPSFEVDVTCDICLGQGCRLCKEGWLELGGAGMVHPSVLSAGKIDPQKYTGFAFGWGVERTYMMKSGLKIPDLRLLYSNDIRFLNQF
;
A
#
# COMPACT_ATOMS: atom_id res chain seq x y z
N MET A 1 -41.68 9.54 8.25
CA MET A 1 -40.84 9.90 7.09
C MET A 1 -39.43 10.04 7.63
N GLY A 2 -38.46 9.28 7.11
CA GLY A 2 -37.06 9.41 7.52
C GLY A 2 -36.45 10.72 7.00
N ASN A 3 -35.36 11.16 7.61
CA ASN A 3 -34.62 12.35 7.18
C ASN A 3 -34.00 12.10 5.79
N LYS A 4 -33.97 13.11 4.92
CA LYS A 4 -33.18 13.05 3.68
C LYS A 4 -31.68 13.04 4.02
N LEU A 5 -30.96 12.01 3.56
CA LEU A 5 -29.56 11.76 3.91
C LEU A 5 -28.61 12.35 2.85
N LEU A 6 -28.27 13.64 2.98
CA LEU A 6 -27.47 14.38 2.00
C LEU A 6 -26.03 13.86 1.87
N PHE A 7 -25.48 13.28 2.95
CA PHE A 7 -24.12 12.71 2.93
C PHE A 7 -23.95 11.50 2.00
N LEU A 8 -25.05 10.80 1.68
CA LEU A 8 -25.05 9.69 0.72
C LEU A 8 -25.02 10.17 -0.73
N GLU A 9 -25.58 11.37 -0.99
CA GLU A 9 -25.56 12.01 -2.31
C GLU A 9 -24.19 12.65 -2.57
N ASN A 10 -23.64 13.35 -1.58
CA ASN A 10 -22.33 13.99 -1.68
C ASN A 10 -21.66 14.12 -0.31
N SER A 11 -20.57 13.38 -0.11
CA SER A 11 -19.81 13.37 1.14
C SER A 11 -19.06 14.68 1.44
N TYR A 12 -18.94 15.60 0.48
CA TYR A 12 -18.22 16.88 0.61
C TYR A 12 -19.11 18.07 1.01
N ILE A 13 -20.41 17.84 1.25
CA ILE A 13 -21.29 18.90 1.75
C ILE A 13 -20.90 19.22 3.20
N LYS A 14 -20.45 20.45 3.45
CA LYS A 14 -19.97 20.92 4.76
C LYS A 14 -21.06 21.60 5.59
N THR A 15 -22.04 22.18 4.90
CA THR A 15 -23.17 22.87 5.52
C THR A 15 -24.46 22.56 4.80
N CYS A 16 -25.58 22.55 5.53
CA CYS A 16 -26.92 22.50 4.92
C CYS A 16 -27.92 23.26 5.78
N SER A 17 -29.01 23.72 5.16
CA SER A 17 -30.18 24.18 5.90
C SER A 17 -31.17 23.04 6.07
N ALA A 18 -31.73 22.90 7.27
CA ALA A 18 -32.70 21.87 7.62
C ALA A 18 -33.79 22.44 8.53
N ILE A 19 -34.90 21.72 8.67
CA ILE A 19 -35.99 22.02 9.60
C ILE A 19 -35.94 21.01 10.74
N VAL A 20 -36.04 21.50 11.98
CA VAL A 20 -36.16 20.64 13.17
C VAL A 20 -37.51 19.94 13.14
N GLN A 21 -37.53 18.63 12.91
CA GLN A 21 -38.76 17.84 12.87
C GLN A 21 -39.21 17.39 14.26
N GLU A 22 -38.26 16.97 15.09
CA GLU A 22 -38.57 16.41 16.40
C GLU A 22 -37.40 16.67 17.35
N ILE A 23 -37.72 16.87 18.63
CA ILE A 23 -36.75 16.94 19.71
C ILE A 23 -37.12 15.84 20.71
N LEU A 24 -36.25 14.85 20.84
CA LEU A 24 -36.45 13.74 21.77
C LEU A 24 -35.94 14.20 23.15
N GLN A 25 -36.84 14.57 24.06
CA GLN A 25 -36.45 15.05 25.38
C GLN A 25 -35.85 13.91 26.23
N THR A 26 -34.75 14.21 26.95
CA THR A 26 -34.33 13.46 28.15
C THR A 26 -34.33 14.35 29.39
N PRO A 27 -34.63 13.84 30.60
CA PRO A 27 -34.81 14.67 31.78
C PRO A 27 -33.46 15.14 32.34
N LYS A 28 -33.36 16.44 32.70
CA LYS A 28 -32.34 17.05 33.59
C LYS A 28 -30.87 17.08 33.10
N SER A 29 -30.59 17.55 31.89
CA SER A 29 -29.23 18.05 31.55
C SER A 29 -29.25 18.98 30.34
N ASP A 30 -28.15 19.71 30.09
CA ASP A 30 -27.92 20.53 28.88
C ASP A 30 -27.80 19.68 27.58
N ARG A 31 -28.39 18.47 27.54
CA ARG A 31 -28.36 17.56 26.40
C ARG A 31 -29.60 17.74 25.54
N ILE A 32 -29.44 17.56 24.25
CA ILE A 32 -30.52 17.59 23.27
C ILE A 32 -30.34 16.48 22.24
N GLU A 33 -31.45 15.90 21.81
CA GLU A 33 -31.52 14.93 20.72
C GLU A 33 -32.45 15.51 19.65
N ILE A 34 -31.89 15.79 18.46
CA ILE A 34 -32.60 16.48 17.38
C ILE A 34 -32.78 15.54 16.19
N ILE A 35 -33.98 15.50 15.62
CA ILE A 35 -34.27 14.90 14.32
C ILE A 35 -34.57 16.04 13.34
N LEU A 36 -33.89 16.03 12.20
CA LEU A 36 -34.03 17.03 11.13
C LEU A 36 -34.79 16.44 9.94
N ASP A 37 -35.37 17.27 9.08
CA ASP A 37 -35.96 16.81 7.81
C ASP A 37 -34.91 16.30 6.81
N GLN A 38 -33.71 16.86 6.86
CA GLN A 38 -32.56 16.44 6.10
C GLN A 38 -31.27 16.63 6.92
N THR A 39 -30.25 15.84 6.63
CA THR A 39 -28.98 15.94 7.36
C THR A 39 -27.77 15.63 6.49
N ILE A 40 -26.70 16.38 6.74
CA ILE A 40 -25.35 16.12 6.23
C ILE A 40 -24.50 15.33 7.22
N PHE A 41 -24.97 15.12 8.46
CA PHE A 41 -24.23 14.39 9.48
C PHE A 41 -24.32 12.89 9.23
N TYR A 42 -23.17 12.24 9.16
CA TYR A 42 -23.06 10.80 9.02
C TYR A 42 -23.26 10.14 10.40
N PRO A 43 -24.28 9.26 10.55
CA PRO A 43 -24.42 8.45 11.74
C PRO A 43 -23.35 7.36 11.76
N ARG A 44 -22.92 6.92 12.95
CA ARG A 44 -21.97 5.81 13.05
C ARG A 44 -22.51 4.57 12.31
N GLY A 45 -21.68 3.96 11.46
CA GLY A 45 -22.06 2.78 10.67
C GLY A 45 -20.89 2.25 9.84
N GLY A 46 -20.94 0.97 9.45
CA GLY A 46 -19.94 0.36 8.56
C GLY A 46 -18.48 0.47 9.05
N GLY A 47 -18.25 0.50 10.36
CA GLY A 47 -16.93 0.73 10.95
C GLY A 47 -16.48 2.19 11.02
N GLN A 48 -17.11 3.11 10.27
CA GLN A 48 -16.77 4.54 10.28
C GLN A 48 -17.38 5.26 11.51
N PRO A 49 -16.61 6.08 12.24
CA PRO A 49 -17.13 6.93 13.32
C PRO A 49 -18.18 7.94 12.85
N SER A 50 -19.09 8.31 13.76
CA SER A 50 -20.05 9.40 13.54
C SER A 50 -19.37 10.75 13.42
N ASP A 51 -20.05 11.64 12.72
CA ASP A 51 -19.69 13.05 12.65
C ASP A 51 -19.94 13.80 13.95
N GLN A 52 -19.29 14.95 14.01
CA GLN A 52 -19.49 15.97 15.01
C GLN A 52 -19.67 17.31 14.31
N GLY A 53 -20.17 18.31 15.02
CA GLY A 53 -20.43 19.62 14.43
C GLY A 53 -21.41 20.43 15.24
N VAL A 54 -22.10 21.36 14.59
CA VAL A 54 -23.05 22.28 15.21
C VAL A 54 -24.33 22.36 14.39
N ILE A 55 -25.47 22.37 15.08
CA ILE A 55 -26.77 22.74 14.52
C ILE A 55 -27.15 24.09 15.13
N LYS A 56 -27.20 25.14 14.32
CA LYS A 56 -27.50 26.52 14.73
C LYS A 56 -28.90 26.91 14.31
N SER A 57 -29.70 27.41 15.26
CA SER A 57 -30.98 28.06 14.99
C SER A 57 -30.89 29.55 15.33
N GLN A 58 -31.96 30.30 15.08
CA GLN A 58 -32.04 31.71 15.49
C GLN A 58 -31.99 31.90 17.02
N THR A 59 -32.43 30.90 17.80
CA THR A 59 -32.64 31.03 19.25
C THR A 59 -31.66 30.20 20.10
N GLY A 60 -30.77 29.44 19.47
CA GLY A 60 -29.82 28.56 20.17
C GLY A 60 -28.98 27.70 19.24
N GLU A 61 -27.95 27.08 19.79
CA GLU A 61 -27.02 26.17 19.10
C GLU A 61 -26.93 24.82 19.83
N ALA A 62 -26.89 23.73 19.07
CA ALA A 62 -26.60 22.39 19.58
C ALA A 62 -25.22 21.94 19.07
N ILE A 63 -24.29 21.69 20.00
CA ILE A 63 -22.98 21.13 19.70
C ILE A 63 -23.13 19.62 19.64
N ILE A 64 -23.12 19.07 18.44
CA ILE A 64 -23.33 17.65 18.17
C ILE A 64 -22.06 16.87 18.44
N GLN A 65 -22.16 15.92 19.37
CA GLN A 65 -21.05 15.09 19.82
C GLN A 65 -21.14 13.67 19.25
N ASN A 66 -22.35 13.22 18.92
CA ASN A 66 -22.61 11.92 18.36
C ASN A 66 -23.85 11.96 17.46
N VAL A 67 -23.89 11.05 16.49
CA VAL A 67 -24.97 10.93 15.51
C VAL A 67 -25.27 9.44 15.36
N VAL A 68 -26.53 9.08 15.56
CA VAL A 68 -26.97 7.68 15.58
C VAL A 68 -28.14 7.47 14.64
N LEU A 69 -28.16 6.32 13.97
CA LEU A 69 -29.29 5.90 13.15
C LEU A 69 -30.18 4.98 13.99
N LYS A 70 -31.46 5.35 14.18
CA LYS A 70 -32.45 4.55 14.90
C LYS A 70 -33.69 4.37 14.03
N GLY A 71 -33.90 3.16 13.54
CA GLY A 71 -34.90 2.90 12.50
C GLY A 71 -34.52 3.63 11.21
N ASP A 72 -35.44 4.40 10.64
CA ASP A 72 -35.22 5.21 9.44
C ASP A 72 -34.85 6.68 9.77
N SER A 73 -34.57 6.99 11.04
CA SER A 73 -34.29 8.35 11.51
C SER A 73 -32.87 8.53 12.05
N VAL A 74 -32.20 9.60 11.62
CA VAL A 74 -30.92 10.07 12.16
C VAL A 74 -31.18 11.02 13.33
N ILE A 75 -30.63 10.66 14.48
CA ILE A 75 -30.72 11.40 15.74
C ILE A 75 -29.37 12.08 15.98
N HIS A 76 -29.40 13.39 16.22
CA HIS A 76 -28.22 14.21 16.51
C HIS A 76 -28.16 14.46 18.01
N GLU A 77 -27.19 13.83 18.68
CA GLU A 77 -27.00 13.91 20.13
C GLU A 77 -25.95 14.97 20.44
N GLY A 78 -26.32 15.97 21.23
CA GLY A 78 -25.43 17.09 21.51
C GLY A 78 -25.71 17.83 22.80
N LYS A 79 -24.94 18.90 23.02
CA LYS A 79 -25.15 19.86 24.11
C LYS A 79 -25.83 21.12 23.59
N LEU A 80 -26.93 21.52 24.21
CA LEU A 80 -27.70 22.70 23.85
C LEU A 80 -27.15 23.95 24.57
N LYS A 81 -27.05 25.04 23.84
CA LYS A 81 -26.93 26.40 24.38
C LYS A 81 -28.05 27.27 23.82
N GLY A 82 -28.81 27.92 24.69
CA GLY A 82 -30.02 28.65 24.30
C GLY A 82 -31.21 27.70 24.10
N ASN A 83 -32.05 27.96 23.11
CA ASN A 83 -33.24 27.16 22.83
C ASN A 83 -33.36 26.81 21.35
N ILE A 84 -33.72 25.56 21.04
CA ILE A 84 -34.07 25.10 19.69
C ILE A 84 -35.47 24.49 19.79
N SER A 85 -36.36 24.85 18.88
CA SER A 85 -37.76 24.40 18.88
C SER A 85 -38.11 23.66 17.59
N VAL A 86 -39.06 22.73 17.68
CA VAL A 86 -39.63 22.02 16.51
C VAL A 86 -40.22 23.03 15.53
N GLY A 87 -39.99 22.80 14.23
CA GLY A 87 -40.41 23.67 13.12
C GLY A 87 -39.45 24.82 12.81
N GLN A 88 -38.41 25.04 13.62
CA GLN A 88 -37.40 26.06 13.32
C GLN A 88 -36.47 25.62 12.19
N GLN A 89 -36.08 26.59 11.36
CA GLN A 89 -34.98 26.43 10.43
C GLN A 89 -33.65 26.44 11.20
N ALA A 90 -32.79 25.49 10.87
CA ALA A 90 -31.47 25.34 11.43
C ALA A 90 -30.41 25.24 10.32
N GLU A 91 -29.24 25.82 10.57
CA GLU A 91 -28.04 25.65 9.79
C GLU A 91 -27.17 24.57 10.43
N CYS A 92 -26.89 23.53 9.66
CA CYS A 92 -26.05 22.40 10.05
C CYS A 92 -24.64 22.66 9.54
N LEU A 93 -23.63 22.51 10.41
CA LEU A 93 -22.21 22.63 10.08
C LEU A 93 -21.48 21.42 10.65
N ILE A 94 -20.81 20.64 9.82
CA ILE A 94 -19.99 19.51 10.30
C ILE A 94 -18.56 19.97 10.63
N ASP A 95 -17.92 19.28 11.56
CA ASP A 95 -16.47 19.31 11.72
C ASP A 95 -15.83 18.68 10.47
N TRP A 96 -15.49 19.53 9.50
CA TRP A 96 -14.97 19.09 8.21
C TRP A 96 -13.64 18.34 8.34
N GLN A 97 -12.76 18.77 9.26
CA GLN A 97 -11.46 18.12 9.43
C GLN A 97 -11.63 16.70 9.94
N ARG A 98 -12.51 16.51 10.93
CA ARG A 98 -12.90 15.18 11.41
C ARG A 98 -13.56 14.36 10.31
N ARG A 99 -14.53 14.92 9.58
CA ARG A 99 -15.23 14.23 8.49
C ARG A 99 -14.24 13.76 7.42
N PHE A 100 -13.37 14.66 6.95
CA PHE A 100 -12.43 14.36 5.88
C PHE A 100 -11.41 13.30 6.31
N HIS A 101 -10.89 13.39 7.55
CA HIS A 101 -10.05 12.34 8.11
C HIS A 101 -10.77 10.98 8.15
N ASN A 102 -12.03 10.94 8.62
CA ASN A 102 -12.82 9.72 8.64
C ASN A 102 -13.07 9.17 7.22
N MET A 103 -13.34 10.03 6.23
CA MET A 103 -13.45 9.63 4.82
C MET A 103 -12.16 8.99 4.34
N GLN A 104 -11.00 9.59 4.62
CA GLN A 104 -9.71 9.02 4.24
C GLN A 104 -9.47 7.65 4.87
N VAL A 105 -9.70 7.48 6.18
CA VAL A 105 -9.52 6.18 6.87
C VAL A 105 -10.49 5.12 6.38
N HIS A 106 -11.74 5.50 6.11
CA HIS A 106 -12.79 4.61 5.60
C HIS A 106 -12.50 4.17 4.16
N SER A 107 -12.24 5.11 3.25
CA SER A 107 -11.85 4.80 1.87
C SER A 107 -10.55 3.99 1.79
N ALA A 108 -9.61 4.22 2.70
CA ALA A 108 -8.41 3.39 2.82
C ALA A 108 -8.74 1.94 3.18
N GLY A 109 -9.75 1.71 4.01
CA GLY A 109 -10.26 0.37 4.29
C GLY A 109 -10.63 -0.38 3.02
N HIS A 110 -11.39 0.27 2.12
CA HIS A 110 -11.77 -0.29 0.82
C HIS A 110 -10.56 -0.54 -0.09
N VAL A 111 -9.62 0.39 -0.19
CA VAL A 111 -8.38 0.19 -0.98
C VAL A 111 -7.54 -0.97 -0.42
N LEU A 112 -7.44 -1.08 0.89
CA LEU A 112 -6.73 -2.18 1.53
C LEU A 112 -7.45 -3.52 1.31
N HIS A 113 -8.79 -3.51 1.33
CA HIS A 113 -9.59 -4.69 1.03
C HIS A 113 -9.27 -5.20 -0.38
N GLU A 114 -9.32 -4.31 -1.38
CA GLU A 114 -8.97 -4.64 -2.77
C GLU A 114 -7.55 -5.18 -2.91
N ALA A 115 -6.58 -4.57 -2.21
CA ALA A 115 -5.21 -5.05 -2.21
C ALA A 115 -5.07 -6.47 -1.63
N ILE A 116 -5.82 -6.80 -0.56
CA ILE A 116 -5.81 -8.13 0.04
C ILE A 116 -6.52 -9.13 -0.87
N MET A 117 -7.72 -8.83 -1.36
CA MET A 117 -8.48 -9.75 -2.22
C MET A 117 -7.77 -10.03 -3.55
N SER A 118 -7.05 -9.04 -4.08
CA SER A 118 -6.19 -9.22 -5.26
C SER A 118 -5.03 -10.20 -5.03
N LEU A 119 -4.53 -10.31 -3.79
CA LEU A 119 -3.42 -11.20 -3.44
C LEU A 119 -3.89 -12.54 -2.89
N LEU A 120 -5.05 -12.56 -2.23
CA LEU A 120 -5.59 -13.68 -1.45
C LEU A 120 -7.12 -13.77 -1.66
N PRO A 121 -7.56 -14.22 -2.84
CA PRO A 121 -8.99 -14.22 -3.22
C PRO A 121 -9.84 -15.22 -2.42
N ASP A 122 -9.23 -16.22 -1.77
CA ASP A 122 -9.94 -17.27 -1.03
C ASP A 122 -10.36 -16.84 0.40
N LEU A 123 -10.00 -15.63 0.83
CA LEU A 123 -10.39 -15.12 2.14
C LEU A 123 -11.84 -14.67 2.15
N THR A 124 -12.55 -14.91 3.25
CA THR A 124 -13.92 -14.42 3.41
C THR A 124 -13.94 -13.18 4.32
N PRO A 125 -14.38 -12.01 3.84
CA PRO A 125 -14.49 -10.82 4.68
C PRO A 125 -15.57 -10.97 5.75
N ILE A 126 -15.28 -10.55 6.98
CA ILE A 126 -16.22 -10.64 8.11
C ILE A 126 -16.73 -9.26 8.51
N GLU A 127 -15.82 -8.38 8.94
CA GLU A 127 -16.15 -7.04 9.43
C GLU A 127 -14.94 -6.11 9.31
N ALA A 128 -15.19 -4.81 9.42
CA ALA A 128 -14.16 -3.80 9.48
C ALA A 128 -14.51 -2.70 10.49
N ASP A 129 -13.49 -2.12 11.11
CA ASP A 129 -13.58 -0.92 11.94
C ASP A 129 -12.59 0.11 11.40
N HIS A 130 -13.07 1.32 11.15
CA HIS A 130 -12.31 2.41 10.55
C HIS A 130 -12.16 3.59 11.54
N GLY A 131 -12.28 3.29 12.84
CA GLY A 131 -12.11 4.24 13.92
C GLY A 131 -10.65 4.41 14.34
N ARG A 132 -10.43 4.59 15.64
CA ARG A 132 -9.13 4.99 16.19
C ARG A 132 -8.02 3.94 16.00
N LYS A 133 -8.39 2.66 15.94
CA LYS A 133 -7.46 1.53 15.73
C LYS A 133 -8.01 0.70 14.57
N PRO A 134 -7.87 1.18 13.34
CA PRO A 134 -8.64 0.62 12.25
C PRO A 134 -8.09 -0.77 11.88
N TYR A 135 -8.99 -1.66 11.51
CA TYR A 135 -8.68 -3.02 11.11
C TYR A 135 -9.75 -3.59 10.17
N MET A 136 -9.35 -4.63 9.45
CA MET A 136 -10.27 -5.50 8.74
C MET A 136 -10.12 -6.94 9.19
N LYS A 137 -11.22 -7.66 9.27
CA LYS A 137 -11.27 -9.04 9.75
C LYS A 137 -11.70 -9.96 8.62
N TYR A 138 -10.98 -11.06 8.48
CA TYR A 138 -11.21 -12.10 7.48
C TYR A 138 -11.27 -13.47 8.15
N GLN A 139 -12.12 -14.35 7.63
CA GLN A 139 -12.01 -15.78 7.87
C GLN A 139 -10.92 -16.34 6.97
N GLY A 140 -10.01 -17.13 7.54
CA GLY A 140 -8.82 -17.64 6.87
C GLY A 140 -7.52 -17.01 7.39
N ILE A 141 -6.38 -17.57 6.99
CA ILE A 141 -5.06 -17.19 7.51
C ILE A 141 -4.30 -16.37 6.48
N ILE A 142 -3.98 -15.11 6.81
CA ILE A 142 -3.00 -14.31 6.05
C ILE A 142 -1.63 -14.54 6.67
N ASN A 143 -0.67 -15.06 5.89
CA ASN A 143 0.70 -15.21 6.38
C ASN A 143 1.33 -13.83 6.63
N LYS A 144 1.90 -13.60 7.82
CA LYS A 144 2.59 -12.34 8.18
C LYS A 144 3.64 -11.88 7.17
N ILE A 145 4.29 -12.80 6.43
CA ILE A 145 5.25 -12.43 5.39
C ILE A 145 4.63 -11.56 4.28
N LEU A 146 3.31 -11.61 4.11
CA LEU A 146 2.56 -10.83 3.13
C LEU A 146 2.25 -9.41 3.60
N GLU A 147 2.47 -9.04 4.87
CA GLU A 147 2.24 -7.68 5.38
C GLU A 147 2.88 -6.61 4.49
N ARG A 148 4.14 -6.84 4.11
CA ARG A 148 4.89 -5.93 3.23
C ARG A 148 4.25 -5.82 1.84
N ARG A 149 3.91 -6.96 1.25
CA ARG A 149 3.34 -7.04 -0.11
C ARG A 149 1.93 -6.42 -0.17
N ILE A 150 1.10 -6.67 0.85
CA ILE A 150 -0.22 -6.04 1.01
C ILE A 150 -0.05 -4.52 1.11
N LYS A 151 0.91 -4.03 1.92
CA LYS A 151 1.19 -2.60 2.05
C LYS A 151 1.65 -1.97 0.76
N GLU A 152 2.59 -2.61 0.06
CA GLU A 152 3.10 -2.16 -1.23
C GLU A 152 1.98 -2.09 -2.26
N LYS A 153 1.12 -3.12 -2.32
CA LYS A 153 -0.03 -3.15 -3.23
C LYS A 153 -1.06 -2.07 -2.94
N ALA A 154 -1.44 -1.90 -1.67
CA ALA A 154 -2.40 -0.86 -1.28
C ALA A 154 -1.86 0.54 -1.60
N ASN A 155 -0.57 0.80 -1.33
CA ASN A 155 0.09 2.05 -1.67
C ASN A 155 0.28 2.25 -3.19
N GLU A 156 0.42 1.16 -3.98
CA GLU A 156 0.39 1.22 -5.44
C GLU A 156 -0.98 1.72 -5.93
N LEU A 157 -2.08 1.18 -5.38
CA LEU A 157 -3.45 1.59 -5.73
C LEU A 157 -3.71 3.07 -5.39
N ILE A 158 -3.24 3.53 -4.23
CA ILE A 158 -3.32 4.96 -3.84
C ILE A 158 -2.67 5.85 -4.89
N ARG A 159 -1.44 5.51 -5.30
CA ARG A 159 -0.65 6.30 -6.27
C ARG A 159 -1.23 6.33 -7.68
N LYS A 160 -2.15 5.43 -8.01
CA LYS A 160 -2.82 5.39 -9.32
C LYS A 160 -3.91 6.46 -9.49
N ASP A 161 -4.27 7.19 -8.44
CA ASP A 161 -5.30 8.24 -8.50
C ASP A 161 -6.62 7.71 -9.09
N LEU A 162 -7.07 6.55 -8.61
CA LEU A 162 -8.27 5.89 -9.11
C LEU A 162 -9.51 6.65 -8.64
N PRO A 163 -10.47 6.95 -9.53
CA PRO A 163 -11.69 7.66 -9.15
C PRO A 163 -12.55 6.81 -8.23
N ILE A 164 -13.17 7.45 -7.24
CA ILE A 164 -14.12 6.84 -6.32
C ILE A 164 -15.47 7.54 -6.48
N PHE A 165 -16.51 6.76 -6.79
CA PHE A 165 -17.86 7.27 -6.95
C PHE A 165 -18.88 6.26 -6.45
N SER A 166 -20.10 6.73 -6.18
CA SER A 166 -21.18 5.89 -5.69
C SER A 166 -22.44 6.01 -6.53
N GLU A 167 -23.20 4.94 -6.60
CA GLU A 167 -24.52 4.90 -7.23
C GLU A 167 -25.49 4.06 -6.38
N PHE A 168 -26.79 4.18 -6.69
CA PHE A 168 -27.82 3.36 -6.06
C PHE A 168 -28.32 2.31 -7.04
N VAL A 169 -28.34 1.06 -6.59
CA VAL A 169 -28.79 -0.09 -7.38
C VAL A 169 -29.79 -0.93 -6.59
N THR A 170 -30.59 -1.73 -7.28
CA THR A 170 -31.38 -2.80 -6.66
C THR A 170 -30.49 -3.98 -6.28
N LEU A 171 -30.95 -4.82 -5.34
CA LEU A 171 -30.25 -6.05 -4.98
C LEU A 171 -30.02 -6.96 -6.20
N ALA A 172 -31.01 -7.08 -7.08
CA ALA A 172 -30.92 -7.87 -8.30
C ALA A 172 -29.91 -7.32 -9.33
N GLU A 173 -29.68 -6.00 -9.36
CA GLU A 173 -28.64 -5.40 -10.20
C GLU A 173 -27.25 -5.62 -9.61
N LEU A 174 -27.11 -5.54 -8.28
CA LEU A 174 -25.87 -5.84 -7.60
C LEU A 174 -25.47 -7.32 -7.80
N GLU A 175 -26.39 -8.26 -7.61
CA GLU A 175 -26.16 -9.71 -7.79
C GLU A 175 -25.68 -10.07 -9.21
N LYS A 176 -25.94 -9.23 -10.22
CA LYS A 176 -25.42 -9.40 -11.59
C LYS A 176 -24.00 -8.90 -11.78
N ARG A 177 -23.53 -8.02 -10.89
CA ARG A 177 -22.24 -7.30 -11.00
C ARG A 177 -21.16 -7.92 -10.12
N VAL A 178 -21.52 -8.63 -9.06
CA VAL A 178 -20.57 -9.25 -8.12
C VAL A 178 -20.85 -10.74 -7.94
N SER A 179 -19.80 -11.51 -7.69
CA SER A 179 -19.88 -12.96 -7.44
C SER A 179 -20.44 -13.32 -6.06
N TRP A 180 -20.46 -12.36 -5.13
CA TRP A 180 -20.91 -12.56 -3.76
C TRP A 180 -21.55 -11.28 -3.21
N VAL A 181 -22.65 -11.43 -2.47
CA VAL A 181 -23.38 -10.33 -1.83
C VAL A 181 -23.62 -10.67 -0.35
N PRO A 182 -23.39 -9.74 0.59
CA PRO A 182 -23.69 -9.98 2.00
C PRO A 182 -25.17 -10.32 2.25
N SER A 183 -25.43 -11.37 3.03
CA SER A 183 -26.79 -11.88 3.29
C SER A 183 -27.70 -10.94 4.08
N HIS A 184 -27.13 -9.94 4.76
CA HIS A 184 -27.83 -8.99 5.63
C HIS A 184 -28.31 -7.72 4.90
N LEU A 185 -28.08 -7.59 3.59
CA LEU A 185 -28.49 -6.40 2.84
C LEU A 185 -30.03 -6.30 2.73
N PRO A 186 -30.60 -5.09 2.82
CA PRO A 186 -32.03 -4.88 2.69
C PRO A 186 -32.52 -5.22 1.27
N LYS A 187 -33.56 -6.07 1.19
CA LYS A 187 -34.10 -6.56 -0.09
C LYS A 187 -35.05 -5.59 -0.80
N ASN A 188 -35.65 -4.66 -0.05
CA ASN A 188 -36.79 -3.84 -0.50
C ASN A 188 -36.46 -2.34 -0.61
N LYS A 189 -35.18 -1.95 -0.54
CA LYS A 189 -34.73 -0.56 -0.69
C LYS A 189 -33.52 -0.50 -1.62
N PRO A 190 -33.31 0.60 -2.38
CA PRO A 190 -32.08 0.80 -3.15
C PRO A 190 -30.84 0.70 -2.26
N LEU A 191 -29.81 0.02 -2.75
CA LEU A 191 -28.52 -0.19 -2.11
C LEU A 191 -27.52 0.79 -2.69
N ARG A 192 -26.79 1.49 -1.81
CA ARG A 192 -25.66 2.30 -2.25
C ARG A 192 -24.44 1.41 -2.43
N ILE A 193 -23.84 1.49 -3.60
CA ILE A 193 -22.59 0.80 -3.95
C ILE A 193 -21.51 1.82 -4.31
N ILE A 194 -20.27 1.43 -4.11
CA ILE A 194 -19.09 2.23 -4.43
C ILE A 194 -18.25 1.53 -5.47
N TRP A 195 -17.69 2.35 -6.36
CA TRP A 195 -16.66 1.97 -7.31
C TRP A 195 -15.33 2.61 -6.92
N ILE A 196 -14.25 1.85 -7.09
CA ILE A 196 -12.87 2.36 -7.00
C ILE A 196 -12.19 1.97 -8.31
N GLY A 197 -12.03 2.92 -9.22
CA GLY A 197 -11.60 2.62 -10.60
C GLY A 197 -12.49 1.56 -11.23
N ASP A 198 -11.87 0.49 -11.74
CA ASP A 198 -12.55 -0.62 -12.43
C ASP A 198 -12.77 -1.86 -11.53
N PHE A 199 -12.61 -1.72 -10.20
CA PHE A 199 -12.82 -2.84 -9.26
C PHE A 199 -14.32 -3.20 -9.11
N PRO A 200 -14.64 -4.47 -8.78
CA PRO A 200 -16.01 -4.87 -8.49
C PRO A 200 -16.66 -3.96 -7.44
N PRO A 201 -17.93 -3.56 -7.62
CA PRO A 201 -18.54 -2.58 -6.74
C PRO A 201 -18.87 -3.15 -5.36
N ILE A 202 -18.69 -2.35 -4.31
CA ILE A 202 -18.88 -2.77 -2.91
C ILE A 202 -20.09 -2.05 -2.30
N PRO A 203 -21.02 -2.75 -1.62
CA PRO A 203 -22.07 -2.12 -0.83
C PRO A 203 -21.50 -1.29 0.32
N ASP A 204 -21.83 0.00 0.37
CA ASP A 204 -21.29 0.88 1.40
C ASP A 204 -22.21 2.08 1.68
N GLY A 205 -22.54 2.24 2.97
CA GLY A 205 -23.33 3.36 3.47
C GLY A 205 -22.51 4.53 4.01
N GLY A 206 -21.17 4.43 3.99
CA GLY A 206 -20.24 5.41 4.57
C GLY A 206 -19.95 6.60 3.65
N THR A 207 -19.10 7.51 4.15
CA THR A 207 -18.67 8.70 3.40
C THR A 207 -17.29 8.49 2.81
N GLN A 208 -17.04 9.03 1.61
CA GLN A 208 -15.89 8.62 0.81
C GLN A 208 -15.17 9.81 0.17
N VAL A 209 -13.86 9.67 -0.01
CA VAL A 209 -13.10 10.60 -0.84
C VAL A 209 -13.43 10.41 -2.33
N LYS A 210 -13.08 11.38 -3.19
CA LYS A 210 -13.33 11.34 -4.65
C LYS A 210 -12.31 10.53 -5.44
N SER A 211 -11.12 10.35 -4.88
CA SER A 211 -10.04 9.60 -5.53
C SER A 211 -9.13 8.97 -4.49
N THR A 212 -8.50 7.85 -4.86
CA THR A 212 -7.51 7.21 -4.01
C THR A 212 -6.31 8.10 -3.70
N SER A 213 -6.00 9.11 -4.51
CA SER A 213 -4.91 10.07 -4.24
C SER A 213 -5.18 10.98 -3.03
N GLU A 214 -6.45 11.15 -2.64
CA GLU A 214 -6.81 11.88 -1.42
C GLU A 214 -6.57 11.05 -0.15
N ILE A 215 -6.18 9.78 -0.28
CA ILE A 215 -5.85 8.89 0.84
C ILE A 215 -4.35 8.99 1.13
N SER A 216 -3.99 9.16 2.42
CA SER A 216 -2.59 9.06 2.86
C SER A 216 -2.04 7.65 2.67
N LEU A 217 -0.74 7.54 2.37
CA LEU A 217 -0.09 6.24 2.25
C LEU A 217 -0.13 5.46 3.58
N PHE A 218 -0.30 4.14 3.47
CA PHE A 218 -0.15 3.20 4.56
C PHE A 218 1.30 3.17 5.04
N SER A 219 1.53 3.56 6.29
CA SER A 219 2.84 3.50 6.92
C SER A 219 3.11 2.17 7.59
N GLN A 220 2.07 1.61 8.22
CA GLN A 220 2.12 0.31 8.89
C GLN A 220 0.92 -0.56 8.51
N ILE A 221 1.19 -1.83 8.24
CA ILE A 221 0.20 -2.90 8.19
C ILE A 221 0.69 -4.00 9.13
N ASN A 222 -0.21 -4.54 9.94
CA ASN A 222 0.11 -5.61 10.87
C ASN A 222 -1.00 -6.64 10.90
N VAL A 223 -0.61 -7.91 10.80
CA VAL A 223 -1.51 -9.05 10.80
C VAL A 223 -1.48 -9.72 12.17
N THR A 224 -2.64 -9.82 12.81
CA THR A 224 -2.85 -10.55 14.06
C THR A 224 -3.92 -11.62 13.85
N TYR A 225 -4.01 -12.57 14.78
CA TYR A 225 -4.91 -13.71 14.68
C TYR A 225 -5.73 -13.85 15.95
N GLU A 226 -6.99 -14.22 15.79
CA GLU A 226 -7.87 -14.65 16.88
C GLU A 226 -8.70 -15.83 16.38
N ASN A 227 -8.43 -17.03 16.92
CA ASN A 227 -8.99 -18.30 16.45
C ASN A 227 -8.69 -18.53 14.95
N GLU A 228 -9.72 -18.78 14.14
CA GLU A 228 -9.63 -18.97 12.68
C GLU A 228 -9.69 -17.66 11.89
N ASN A 229 -9.74 -16.51 12.58
CA ASN A 229 -9.87 -15.20 11.95
C ASN A 229 -8.55 -14.46 11.95
N THR A 230 -8.29 -13.77 10.85
CA THR A 230 -7.18 -12.85 10.71
C THR A 230 -7.66 -11.41 10.80
N PHE A 231 -6.92 -10.59 11.55
CA PHE A 231 -7.11 -9.15 11.67
C PHE A 231 -5.95 -8.44 10.96
N VAL A 232 -6.27 -7.55 10.04
CA VAL A 232 -5.31 -6.69 9.35
C VAL A 232 -5.46 -5.28 9.88
N HIS A 233 -4.61 -4.92 10.83
CA HIS A 233 -4.53 -3.57 11.37
C HIS A 233 -3.72 -2.67 10.44
N TYR A 234 -4.12 -1.41 10.31
CA TYR A 234 -3.42 -0.47 9.46
C TYR A 234 -3.27 0.92 10.10
N LYS A 235 -2.25 1.65 9.64
CA LYS A 235 -2.03 3.06 9.98
C LYS A 235 -1.62 3.83 8.73
N MET A 236 -2.00 5.10 8.69
CA MET A 236 -1.67 6.01 7.61
C MET A 236 -0.92 7.23 8.14
N ASP A 237 -0.02 7.76 7.31
CA ASP A 237 0.71 8.98 7.65
C ASP A 237 -0.11 10.19 7.22
N PHE A 238 -0.88 10.74 8.14
CA PHE A 238 -1.54 12.02 7.94
C PHE A 238 -0.51 13.14 8.17
N PRO A 239 -0.26 14.02 7.20
CA PRO A 239 0.42 15.28 7.50
C PRO A 239 -0.39 15.97 8.61
N ILE A 240 0.26 16.23 9.75
CA ILE A 240 -0.40 16.72 10.95
C ILE A 240 -0.85 18.16 10.71
N GLU A 241 -2.12 18.35 10.35
CA GLU A 241 -2.85 19.56 10.71
C GLU A 241 -3.58 19.29 12.02
N LYS A 242 -3.12 19.93 13.10
CA LYS A 242 -3.90 20.07 14.33
C LYS A 242 -4.57 21.43 14.28
N THR A 243 -5.87 21.45 14.01
CA THR A 243 -6.68 22.66 14.12
C THR A 243 -7.90 22.29 14.94
N VAL A 244 -7.96 22.87 16.14
CA VAL A 244 -9.11 22.76 17.03
C VAL A 244 -10.18 23.68 16.46
N VAL A 245 -11.36 23.13 16.19
CA VAL A 245 -12.55 23.90 15.78
C VAL A 245 -12.97 24.81 16.95
N GLU A 246 -12.81 26.12 16.80
CA GLU A 246 -13.48 27.10 17.66
C GLU A 246 -14.80 27.58 17.01
N PRO A 247 -15.91 27.65 17.77
CA PRO A 247 -17.15 28.21 17.26
C PRO A 247 -17.10 29.74 17.24
N SER A 248 -17.40 30.33 16.08
CA SER A 248 -17.65 31.77 15.90
C SER A 248 -18.75 32.26 16.87
N PRO A 249 -18.54 33.33 17.66
CA PRO A 249 -19.55 33.82 18.59
C PRO A 249 -20.64 34.63 17.89
N SER A 250 -21.90 34.34 18.25
CA SER A 250 -23.06 35.18 18.02
C SER A 250 -22.97 36.51 18.77
N LEU A 251 -23.37 37.59 18.10
CA LEU A 251 -23.54 38.94 18.64
C LEU A 251 -24.57 38.96 19.80
N ILE A 252 -24.14 39.31 21.02
CA ILE A 252 -25.02 39.67 22.14
C ILE A 252 -24.69 41.10 22.63
N SER A 253 -25.74 41.88 22.90
CA SER A 253 -25.78 43.28 23.31
C SER A 253 -25.27 43.55 24.73
N GLY A 254 -24.56 44.67 24.92
CA GLY A 254 -23.95 45.13 26.18
C GLY A 254 -22.42 45.20 26.10
N ILE A 255 -21.78 46.29 26.54
CA ILE A 255 -20.31 46.35 26.69
C ILE A 255 -19.98 45.88 28.10
N ASP A 256 -19.50 44.64 28.21
CA ASP A 256 -18.85 44.13 29.42
C ASP A 256 -17.37 43.86 29.13
N LYS A 257 -16.51 43.89 30.15
CA LYS A 257 -15.07 43.58 30.09
C LYS A 257 -14.82 42.22 29.43
N ALA A 258 -15.68 41.24 29.70
CA ALA A 258 -15.62 39.91 29.09
C ALA A 258 -15.76 39.97 27.56
N LYS A 259 -16.60 40.87 27.03
CA LYS A 259 -16.81 41.04 25.59
C LYS A 259 -15.58 41.61 24.89
N LEU A 260 -14.91 42.60 25.50
CA LEU A 260 -13.66 43.16 24.98
C LEU A 260 -12.53 42.14 25.00
N GLN A 261 -12.44 41.30 26.04
CA GLN A 261 -11.46 40.23 26.12
C GLN A 261 -11.73 39.10 25.11
N ASN A 262 -12.99 38.71 24.94
CA ASN A 262 -13.36 37.73 23.91
C ASN A 262 -13.02 38.24 22.50
N LEU A 263 -13.34 39.50 22.21
CA LEU A 263 -13.01 40.14 20.95
C LEU A 263 -11.50 40.15 20.69
N LYS A 264 -10.70 40.42 21.72
CA LYS A 264 -9.23 40.34 21.65
C LYS A 264 -8.77 38.93 21.30
N ASN A 265 -9.26 37.92 22.02
CA ASN A 265 -8.83 36.54 21.84
C ASN A 265 -9.23 36.00 20.46
N GLU A 266 -10.44 36.31 20.01
CA GLU A 266 -10.96 35.92 18.69
C GLU A 266 -10.13 36.53 17.57
N ALA A 267 -9.86 37.84 17.64
CA ALA A 267 -9.01 38.53 16.67
C ALA A 267 -7.60 37.93 16.65
N LEU A 268 -6.97 37.73 17.81
CA LEU A 268 -5.63 37.15 17.90
C LEU A 268 -5.58 35.70 17.37
N ALA A 269 -6.61 34.90 17.62
CA ALA A 269 -6.72 33.54 17.08
C ALA A 269 -6.81 33.55 15.55
N MET A 270 -7.67 34.40 14.95
CA MET A 270 -7.76 34.55 13.50
C MET A 270 -6.44 35.01 12.90
N ILE A 271 -5.80 36.03 13.50
CA ILE A 271 -4.50 36.55 13.07
C ILE A 271 -3.43 35.46 13.11
N MET A 272 -3.46 34.57 14.11
CA MET A 272 -2.50 33.47 14.24
C MET A 272 -2.74 32.35 13.21
N GLN A 273 -4.00 32.06 12.89
CA GLN A 273 -4.39 30.92 12.02
C GLN A 273 -4.19 31.20 10.53
N THR A 274 -4.27 32.46 10.10
CA THR A 274 -4.06 32.79 8.70
C THR A 274 -2.62 33.20 8.38
N GLN A 275 -2.19 32.84 7.16
CA GLN A 275 -0.98 33.34 6.50
C GLN A 275 -1.31 34.05 5.18
N ASP A 276 -2.59 34.14 4.80
CA ASP A 276 -3.04 34.79 3.57
C ASP A 276 -3.13 36.31 3.76
N GLN A 277 -2.49 37.07 2.88
CA GLN A 277 -2.45 38.53 2.96
C GLN A 277 -3.83 39.19 2.76
N ALA A 278 -4.67 38.65 1.89
CA ALA A 278 -6.02 39.16 1.67
C ALA A 278 -6.91 38.86 2.89
N GLU A 279 -6.73 37.70 3.52
CA GLU A 279 -7.44 37.35 4.75
C GLU A 279 -6.96 38.20 5.94
N LEU A 280 -5.66 38.44 6.09
CA LEU A 280 -5.11 39.38 7.08
C LEU A 280 -5.66 40.80 6.90
N GLU A 281 -5.79 41.28 5.67
CA GLU A 281 -6.37 42.61 5.39
C GLU A 281 -7.88 42.63 5.69
N ASN A 282 -8.61 41.56 5.40
CA ASN A 282 -10.01 41.41 5.78
C ASN A 282 -10.19 41.43 7.31
N ILE A 283 -9.32 40.74 8.06
CA ILE A 283 -9.30 40.78 9.53
C ILE A 283 -9.02 42.21 10.02
N ARG A 284 -8.07 42.91 9.40
CA ARG A 284 -7.79 44.32 9.73
C ARG A 284 -9.03 45.20 9.53
N ILE A 285 -9.73 45.05 8.40
CA ILE A 285 -10.95 45.80 8.10
C ILE A 285 -12.07 45.46 9.11
N GLN A 286 -12.25 44.17 9.42
CA GLN A 286 -13.29 43.68 10.33
C GLN A 286 -13.14 44.22 11.75
N TYR A 287 -11.92 44.23 12.30
CA TYR A 287 -11.69 44.59 13.70
C TYR A 287 -11.27 46.07 13.88
N LEU A 288 -10.35 46.57 13.07
CA LEU A 288 -9.73 47.90 13.20
C LEU A 288 -10.25 48.94 12.19
N GLY A 289 -11.06 48.52 11.21
CA GLY A 289 -11.63 49.40 10.19
C GLY A 289 -12.57 50.47 10.75
N LYS A 290 -12.86 51.50 9.96
CA LYS A 290 -13.75 52.62 10.34
C LYS A 290 -15.16 52.18 10.72
N SER A 291 -15.63 51.06 10.16
CA SER A 291 -16.92 50.42 10.47
C SER A 291 -16.75 49.10 11.23
N GLY A 292 -15.52 48.78 11.66
CA GLY A 292 -15.17 47.53 12.32
C GLY A 292 -15.69 47.43 13.74
N GLN A 293 -15.55 46.24 14.33
CA GLN A 293 -16.15 45.92 15.63
C GLN A 293 -15.65 46.84 16.76
N LEU A 294 -14.37 47.24 16.75
CA LEU A 294 -13.83 48.20 17.73
C LEU A 294 -14.38 49.63 17.53
N ALA A 295 -14.67 50.05 16.31
CA ALA A 295 -15.26 51.36 16.04
C ALA A 295 -16.71 51.46 16.56
N GLN A 296 -17.48 50.36 16.44
CA GLN A 296 -18.83 50.28 16.97
C GLN A 296 -18.84 50.33 18.50
N ILE A 297 -17.91 49.63 19.15
CA ILE A 297 -17.73 49.66 20.62
C ILE A 297 -17.30 51.06 21.08
N ALA A 298 -16.40 51.72 20.34
CA ALA A 298 -15.97 53.09 20.67
C ALA A 298 -17.13 54.11 20.68
N GLY A 299 -18.13 53.93 19.81
CA GLY A 299 -19.35 54.75 19.80
C GLY A 299 -20.19 54.60 21.06
N GLN A 300 -20.27 53.38 21.60
CA GLN A 300 -21.03 53.03 22.80
C GLN A 300 -20.28 53.37 24.12
N LEU A 301 -18.97 53.61 24.10
CA LEU A 301 -18.23 54.09 25.28
C LEU A 301 -18.71 55.46 25.79
N LYS A 302 -19.36 56.26 24.94
CA LYS A 302 -19.88 57.59 25.30
C LYS A 302 -21.09 57.55 26.22
N SER A 303 -21.82 56.44 26.26
CA SER A 303 -23.03 56.27 27.07
C SER A 303 -22.79 55.60 28.43
N LEU A 304 -21.53 55.39 28.82
CA LEU A 304 -21.15 54.80 30.10
C LEU A 304 -20.92 55.89 31.18
N GLU A 305 -21.20 55.55 32.43
CA GLU A 305 -20.94 56.40 33.59
C GLU A 305 -19.42 56.68 33.75
N PRO A 306 -19.01 57.84 34.32
CA PRO A 306 -17.60 58.27 34.33
C PRO A 306 -16.60 57.27 34.91
N ALA A 307 -17.00 56.53 35.95
CA ALA A 307 -16.15 55.52 36.59
C ALA A 307 -15.94 54.28 35.69
N GLU A 308 -17.02 53.75 35.10
CA GLU A 308 -16.97 52.58 34.21
C GLU A 308 -16.30 52.91 32.87
N ARG A 309 -16.52 54.13 32.37
CA ARG A 309 -15.91 54.64 31.14
C ARG A 309 -14.38 54.70 31.23
N THR A 310 -13.84 55.00 32.40
CA THR A 310 -12.38 55.06 32.62
C THR A 310 -11.76 53.67 32.55
N GLU A 311 -12.38 52.69 33.22
CA GLU A 311 -11.85 51.33 33.28
C GLU A 311 -12.02 50.58 31.95
N ILE A 312 -13.21 50.65 31.34
CA ILE A 312 -13.50 50.01 30.05
C ILE A 312 -12.74 50.71 28.92
N GLY A 313 -12.54 52.03 29.00
CA GLY A 313 -11.72 52.78 28.04
C GLY A 313 -10.25 52.36 28.04
N LYS A 314 -9.68 52.05 29.21
CA LYS A 314 -8.33 51.50 29.32
C LYS A 314 -8.23 50.12 28.65
N LEU A 315 -9.16 49.21 29.01
CA LEU A 315 -9.21 47.87 28.43
C LEU A 315 -9.43 47.92 26.91
N PHE A 316 -10.26 48.82 26.40
CA PHE A 316 -10.48 49.02 24.98
C PHE A 316 -9.18 49.38 24.23
N ASN A 317 -8.40 50.32 24.77
CA ASN A 317 -7.12 50.72 24.18
C ASN A 317 -6.09 49.59 24.23
N ASP A 318 -6.06 48.80 25.31
CA ASP A 318 -5.18 47.63 25.44
C ASP A 318 -5.53 46.55 24.40
N VAL A 319 -6.83 46.28 24.20
CA VAL A 319 -7.32 45.33 23.18
C VAL A 319 -6.96 45.80 21.77
N LYS A 320 -7.26 47.07 21.45
CA LYS A 320 -6.93 47.66 20.15
C LYS A 320 -5.43 47.56 19.85
N SER A 321 -4.60 47.91 20.84
CA SER A 321 -3.14 47.88 20.70
C SER A 321 -2.60 46.46 20.51
N ALA A 322 -3.15 45.47 21.22
CA ALA A 322 -2.73 44.07 21.08
C ALA A 322 -3.06 43.48 19.70
N ILE A 323 -4.25 43.79 19.16
CA ILE A 323 -4.68 43.37 17.82
C ILE A 323 -3.78 44.02 16.77
N GLN A 324 -3.54 45.33 16.88
CA GLN A 324 -2.67 46.08 15.96
C GLN A 324 -1.24 45.52 15.96
N ALA A 325 -0.64 45.30 17.14
CA ALA A 325 0.72 44.80 17.28
C ALA A 325 0.91 43.38 16.70
N SER A 326 -0.16 42.58 16.64
CA SER A 326 -0.12 41.23 16.08
C SER A 326 -0.37 41.20 14.56
N LEU A 327 -1.14 42.16 14.03
CA LEU A 327 -1.44 42.30 12.60
C LEU A 327 -0.31 42.99 11.82
N ASP A 328 0.22 44.09 12.33
CA ASP A 328 1.14 44.96 11.58
C ASP A 328 2.40 44.23 11.07
N PRO A 329 3.07 43.34 11.83
CA PRO A 329 4.22 42.60 11.32
C PRO A 329 3.85 41.63 10.20
N LYS A 330 2.64 41.04 10.24
CA LYS A 330 2.17 40.08 9.24
C LYS A 330 1.70 40.75 7.96
N LEU A 331 1.07 41.93 8.05
CA LEU A 331 0.66 42.75 6.90
C LEU A 331 1.85 43.43 6.18
N LYS A 332 2.97 43.62 6.88
CA LYS A 332 4.22 44.14 6.31
C LYS A 332 5.03 43.10 5.55
N ILE A 333 4.60 41.84 5.54
CA ILE A 333 5.14 40.84 4.61
C ILE A 333 4.57 41.22 3.24
N GLU A 334 5.23 42.17 2.56
CA GLU A 334 5.05 42.33 1.13
C GLU A 334 5.17 40.93 0.53
N ASN A 335 4.19 40.56 -0.29
CA ASN A 335 4.31 39.39 -1.14
C ASN A 335 5.64 39.50 -1.87
N LEU A 336 6.66 38.82 -1.37
CA LEU A 336 7.76 38.33 -2.17
C LEU A 336 7.07 37.41 -3.16
N LYS A 337 6.53 38.00 -4.23
CA LYS A 337 6.39 37.30 -5.49
C LYS A 337 7.82 36.85 -5.75
N LEU A 338 8.08 35.60 -5.42
CA LEU A 338 9.11 34.83 -6.10
C LEU A 338 8.72 34.91 -7.57
N ILE A 339 9.17 35.98 -8.22
CA ILE A 339 9.46 35.94 -9.63
C ILE A 339 10.52 34.84 -9.66
N ILE A 340 10.13 33.64 -10.07
CA ILE A 340 11.08 32.61 -10.43
C ILE A 340 11.75 33.18 -11.69
N GLU A 341 12.76 34.03 -11.50
CA GLU A 341 13.68 34.38 -12.56
C GLU A 341 14.48 33.11 -12.88
N GLY A 342 14.13 32.49 -14.00
CA GLY A 342 14.75 31.25 -14.44
C GLY A 342 13.99 30.65 -15.61
N ASP A 343 14.73 30.11 -16.56
CA ASP A 343 14.17 29.36 -17.68
C ASP A 343 13.60 28.02 -17.16
N PRO A 344 12.28 27.76 -17.24
CA PRO A 344 11.66 26.53 -16.74
C PRO A 344 12.06 25.29 -17.53
N THR A 345 12.76 25.45 -18.66
CA THR A 345 13.34 24.36 -19.43
C THR A 345 14.71 23.93 -18.88
N LEU A 346 15.30 24.70 -17.95
CA LEU A 346 16.54 24.28 -17.31
C LEU A 346 16.32 22.98 -16.54
N PRO A 347 17.17 21.95 -16.77
CA PRO A 347 17.07 20.72 -16.04
C PRO A 347 17.31 21.00 -14.56
N GLY A 348 16.30 20.71 -13.73
CA GLY A 348 16.41 20.83 -12.29
C GLY A 348 17.52 19.94 -11.72
N LEU A 349 17.99 20.26 -10.51
CA LEU A 349 18.95 19.44 -9.78
C LEU A 349 18.29 18.12 -9.35
N LYS A 350 18.45 17.08 -10.17
CA LYS A 350 17.94 15.74 -9.85
C LYS A 350 18.84 15.08 -8.80
N PRO A 351 18.27 14.43 -7.77
CA PRO A 351 19.07 13.58 -6.89
C PRO A 351 19.70 12.44 -7.71
N ARG A 352 20.87 11.96 -7.28
CA ARG A 352 21.48 10.77 -7.89
C ARG A 352 20.59 9.56 -7.58
N LEU A 353 19.92 9.04 -8.60
CA LEU A 353 19.18 7.79 -8.51
C LEU A 353 20.16 6.63 -8.77
N GLY A 354 20.21 5.68 -7.84
CA GLY A 354 20.87 4.41 -8.08
C GLY A 354 19.93 3.41 -8.76
N HIS A 355 20.50 2.33 -9.27
CA HIS A 355 19.75 1.19 -9.77
C HIS A 355 20.40 -0.11 -9.30
N LEU A 356 19.68 -1.22 -9.41
CA LEU A 356 20.22 -2.53 -9.07
C LEU A 356 21.20 -2.99 -10.15
N HIS A 357 22.20 -3.78 -9.74
CA HIS A 357 23.10 -4.45 -10.66
C HIS A 357 22.30 -5.34 -11.65
N PRO A 358 22.68 -5.44 -12.94
CA PRO A 358 21.95 -6.25 -13.92
C PRO A 358 21.70 -7.70 -13.50
N ILE A 359 22.70 -8.34 -12.87
CA ILE A 359 22.55 -9.69 -12.30
C ILE A 359 21.46 -9.73 -11.21
N SER A 360 21.40 -8.72 -10.33
CA SER A 360 20.38 -8.66 -9.28
C SER A 360 18.98 -8.53 -9.87
N GLN A 361 18.83 -7.72 -10.92
CA GLN A 361 17.57 -7.60 -11.66
C GLN A 361 17.17 -8.94 -12.30
N ALA A 362 18.13 -9.64 -12.93
CA ALA A 362 17.90 -10.96 -13.51
C ALA A 362 17.46 -11.99 -12.46
N ILE A 363 18.11 -12.03 -11.29
CA ILE A 363 17.74 -12.92 -10.19
C ILE A 363 16.31 -12.64 -9.72
N GLU A 364 15.94 -11.37 -9.58
CA GLU A 364 14.60 -10.97 -9.18
C GLU A 364 13.55 -11.40 -10.21
N GLU A 365 13.81 -11.14 -11.50
CA GLU A 365 12.93 -11.55 -12.59
C GLU A 365 12.75 -13.07 -12.66
N ILE A 366 13.85 -13.84 -12.61
CA ILE A 366 13.82 -15.31 -12.57
C ILE A 366 12.99 -15.80 -11.38
N SER A 367 13.20 -15.21 -10.20
CA SER A 367 12.46 -15.58 -8.99
C SER A 367 10.96 -15.36 -9.15
N ILE A 368 10.55 -14.19 -9.68
CA ILE A 368 9.14 -13.84 -9.91
C ILE A 368 8.48 -14.82 -10.88
N VAL A 369 9.17 -15.21 -11.96
CA VAL A 369 8.63 -16.16 -12.95
C VAL A 369 8.31 -17.50 -12.29
N PHE A 370 9.25 -18.07 -11.52
CA PHE A 370 9.06 -19.36 -10.86
C PHE A 370 8.09 -19.30 -9.67
N GLU A 371 8.03 -18.18 -8.94
CA GLU A 371 7.07 -17.96 -7.85
C GLU A 371 5.62 -18.14 -8.34
N LYS A 372 5.29 -17.63 -9.54
CA LYS A 372 3.95 -17.74 -10.13
C LYS A 372 3.49 -19.19 -10.38
N ILE A 373 4.42 -20.13 -10.48
CA ILE A 373 4.13 -21.57 -10.65
C ILE A 373 4.46 -22.38 -9.39
N GLY A 374 4.51 -21.71 -8.23
CA GLY A 374 4.56 -22.34 -6.91
C GLY A 374 5.94 -22.82 -6.47
N PHE A 375 7.01 -22.34 -7.10
CA PHE A 375 8.37 -22.59 -6.61
C PHE A 375 8.70 -21.66 -5.44
N ILE A 376 9.36 -22.20 -4.44
CA ILE A 376 9.84 -21.47 -3.28
C ILE A 376 11.32 -21.17 -3.45
N ARG A 377 11.71 -19.90 -3.37
CA ARG A 377 13.12 -19.52 -3.41
C ARG A 377 13.81 -19.92 -2.11
N VAL A 378 14.86 -20.73 -2.23
CA VAL A 378 15.70 -21.19 -1.13
C VAL A 378 17.16 -20.79 -1.37
N ARG A 379 17.98 -20.89 -0.32
CA ARG A 379 19.42 -20.65 -0.41
C ARG A 379 20.15 -21.62 0.52
N TYR A 380 21.25 -22.17 0.02
CA TYR A 380 22.16 -23.06 0.74
C TYR A 380 23.58 -22.50 0.78
N PRO A 381 24.47 -23.09 1.60
CA PRO A 381 25.86 -22.62 1.71
C PRO A 381 26.58 -22.60 0.36
N GLU A 382 27.39 -21.55 0.14
CA GLU A 382 28.27 -21.38 -1.03
C GLU A 382 29.54 -22.24 -0.89
N THR A 383 30.01 -22.41 0.34
CA THR A 383 31.00 -23.42 0.77
C THR A 383 30.24 -24.60 1.37
N ASP A 384 30.41 -25.79 0.81
CA ASP A 384 29.68 -26.97 1.27
C ASP A 384 30.61 -28.19 1.38
N TRP A 385 30.12 -29.23 2.03
CA TRP A 385 30.79 -30.51 2.08
C TRP A 385 30.69 -31.24 0.75
N ASP A 386 31.75 -31.97 0.42
CA ASP A 386 31.84 -32.87 -0.72
C ASP A 386 30.62 -33.79 -0.86
N TRP A 387 30.11 -34.34 0.24
CA TRP A 387 28.90 -35.17 0.25
C TRP A 387 27.70 -34.49 -0.43
N TYR A 388 27.37 -33.25 -0.05
CA TYR A 388 26.22 -32.54 -0.64
C TYR A 388 26.50 -32.09 -2.07
N THR A 389 27.75 -31.78 -2.37
CA THR A 389 28.14 -31.25 -3.68
C THR A 389 28.28 -32.35 -4.73
N PHE A 390 28.68 -33.56 -4.36
CA PHE A 390 29.03 -34.60 -5.32
C PHE A 390 28.41 -35.95 -5.00
N GLU A 391 28.79 -36.58 -3.89
CA GLU A 391 28.49 -37.99 -3.64
C GLU A 391 26.99 -38.26 -3.53
N SER A 392 26.26 -37.40 -2.83
CA SER A 392 24.79 -37.48 -2.72
C SER A 392 24.05 -37.19 -4.04
N LEU A 393 24.76 -36.60 -5.02
CA LEU A 393 24.32 -36.37 -6.39
C LEU A 393 24.84 -37.46 -7.35
N ASN A 394 25.15 -38.65 -6.82
CA ASN A 394 25.57 -39.80 -7.60
C ASN A 394 26.92 -39.59 -8.36
N MET A 395 27.75 -38.64 -7.90
CA MET A 395 29.09 -38.42 -8.45
C MET A 395 30.14 -39.15 -7.59
N THR A 396 30.67 -40.24 -8.13
CA THR A 396 31.69 -41.08 -7.47
C THR A 396 32.98 -40.30 -7.21
N PRO A 397 33.87 -40.76 -6.30
CA PRO A 397 35.16 -40.13 -6.04
C PRO A 397 36.02 -39.85 -7.27
N ASP A 398 35.99 -40.74 -8.25
CA ASP A 398 36.76 -40.61 -9.50
C ASP A 398 36.06 -39.76 -10.58
N HIS A 399 34.94 -39.11 -10.24
CA HIS A 399 34.19 -38.31 -11.20
C HIS A 399 34.96 -37.04 -11.61
N PRO A 400 35.07 -36.70 -12.92
CA PRO A 400 35.87 -35.55 -13.37
C PRO A 400 35.50 -34.20 -12.75
N ALA A 401 34.23 -33.99 -12.38
CA ALA A 401 33.79 -32.77 -11.69
C ALA A 401 34.45 -32.56 -10.31
N ARG A 402 35.03 -33.62 -9.73
CA ARG A 402 35.75 -33.61 -8.44
C ARG A 402 37.24 -33.39 -8.60
N ASP A 403 37.73 -33.17 -9.83
CA ASP A 403 39.13 -32.86 -10.08
C ASP A 403 39.49 -31.46 -9.53
N GLU A 404 40.72 -31.31 -9.02
CA GLU A 404 41.26 -30.03 -8.53
C GLU A 404 41.39 -28.97 -9.64
N TRP A 405 41.39 -29.35 -10.91
CA TRP A 405 41.33 -28.45 -12.06
C TRP A 405 39.93 -27.89 -12.31
N GLU A 406 38.87 -28.51 -11.78
CA GLU A 406 37.48 -28.06 -11.96
C GLU A 406 36.95 -27.32 -10.71
N THR A 407 37.23 -27.88 -9.52
CA THR A 407 36.65 -27.44 -8.25
C THR A 407 37.67 -26.76 -7.33
N PHE A 408 37.23 -25.77 -6.54
CA PHE A 408 38.04 -25.19 -5.48
C PHE A 408 37.82 -25.93 -4.17
N PHE A 409 38.88 -26.54 -3.66
CA PHE A 409 38.91 -27.21 -2.37
C PHE A 409 39.42 -26.25 -1.29
N VAL A 410 38.79 -26.30 -0.11
CA VAL A 410 39.24 -25.53 1.06
C VAL A 410 40.29 -26.36 1.80
N ASP A 411 41.43 -25.73 2.09
CA ASP A 411 42.49 -26.33 2.91
C ASP A 411 42.08 -26.35 4.39
N ALA A 412 41.24 -27.34 4.73
CA ALA A 412 40.75 -27.59 6.08
C ALA A 412 40.61 -29.11 6.30
N PRO A 413 40.73 -29.59 7.56
CA PRO A 413 40.54 -31.01 7.86
C PRO A 413 39.17 -31.52 7.38
N PRO A 414 39.11 -32.64 6.65
CA PRO A 414 37.85 -33.16 6.12
C PRO A 414 36.96 -33.70 7.26
N HIS A 415 35.64 -33.60 7.07
CA HIS A 415 34.70 -34.22 7.98
C HIS A 415 34.66 -35.74 7.73
N PRO A 416 34.75 -36.60 8.78
CA PRO A 416 34.86 -38.05 8.62
C PRO A 416 33.74 -38.72 7.80
N LYS A 417 32.55 -38.09 7.73
CA LYS A 417 31.39 -38.60 6.99
C LYS A 417 30.98 -37.76 5.78
N LEU A 418 31.42 -36.51 5.70
CA LEU A 418 30.91 -35.55 4.70
C LEU A 418 32.00 -35.13 3.70
N GLY A 419 33.25 -35.54 3.93
CA GLY A 419 34.38 -35.23 3.06
C GLY A 419 34.97 -33.84 3.29
N GLN A 420 35.70 -33.35 2.29
CA GLN A 420 36.35 -32.04 2.32
C GLN A 420 35.33 -30.91 2.07
N ILE A 421 35.64 -29.70 2.53
CA ILE A 421 34.84 -28.51 2.17
C ILE A 421 35.29 -28.02 0.78
N VAL A 422 34.34 -27.66 -0.06
CA VAL A 422 34.56 -27.10 -1.40
C VAL A 422 33.78 -25.80 -1.58
N LEU A 423 34.26 -24.92 -2.47
CA LEU A 423 33.39 -23.91 -3.07
C LEU A 423 32.51 -24.60 -4.11
N THR A 424 31.20 -24.46 -3.98
CA THR A 424 30.24 -25.20 -4.79
C THR A 424 30.35 -24.81 -6.28
N PRO A 425 30.56 -25.77 -7.22
CA PRO A 425 30.62 -25.48 -8.66
C PRO A 425 29.25 -25.38 -9.33
N HIS A 426 28.18 -25.72 -8.59
CA HIS A 426 26.77 -25.67 -9.00
C HIS A 426 25.88 -25.61 -7.76
N THR A 427 24.64 -25.12 -7.91
CA THR A 427 23.67 -24.98 -6.82
C THR A 427 22.93 -26.28 -6.45
N SER A 428 23.34 -27.40 -7.04
CA SER A 428 22.75 -28.73 -6.81
C SER A 428 23.03 -29.29 -5.41
N ASN A 429 24.00 -28.72 -4.69
CA ASN A 429 24.20 -29.00 -3.26
C ASN A 429 22.93 -28.76 -2.42
N GLY A 430 22.03 -27.91 -2.93
CA GLY A 430 20.73 -27.66 -2.33
C GLY A 430 19.71 -28.80 -2.46
N GLN A 431 19.83 -29.71 -3.43
CA GLN A 431 18.78 -30.70 -3.71
C GLN A 431 18.56 -31.64 -2.52
N VAL A 432 19.61 -32.34 -2.08
CA VAL A 432 19.55 -33.28 -0.95
C VAL A 432 19.26 -32.55 0.36
N ARG A 433 19.81 -31.35 0.55
CA ARG A 433 19.50 -30.50 1.70
C ARG A 433 18.03 -30.11 1.77
N GLU A 434 17.42 -29.81 0.63
CA GLU A 434 16.00 -29.48 0.56
C GLU A 434 15.14 -30.70 0.89
N MET A 435 15.48 -31.86 0.34
CA MET A 435 14.82 -33.12 0.67
C MET A 435 14.90 -33.41 2.18
N GLU A 436 16.06 -33.21 2.82
CA GLU A 436 16.21 -33.38 4.26
C GLU A 436 15.46 -32.34 5.10
N ARG A 437 15.36 -31.10 4.62
CA ARG A 437 14.62 -30.02 5.29
C ARG A 437 13.12 -30.26 5.24
N VAL A 438 12.59 -30.55 4.06
CA VAL A 438 11.14 -30.71 3.82
C VAL A 438 10.68 -32.09 4.30
N LYS A 439 11.54 -33.11 4.21
CA LYS A 439 11.34 -34.52 4.61
C LYS A 439 10.27 -35.29 3.83
N LYS A 440 9.17 -34.65 3.46
CA LYS A 440 8.04 -35.27 2.76
C LYS A 440 7.60 -34.40 1.59
N PRO A 441 7.61 -34.91 0.34
CA PRO A 441 7.04 -34.21 -0.81
C PRO A 441 5.59 -33.78 -0.57
N PRO A 442 5.12 -32.69 -1.22
CA PRO A 442 5.71 -32.04 -2.39
C PRO A 442 6.89 -31.11 -2.08
N ILE A 443 7.90 -31.13 -2.95
CA ILE A 443 9.01 -30.18 -2.96
C ILE A 443 8.95 -29.41 -4.28
N ARG A 444 8.97 -28.08 -4.22
CA ARG A 444 9.12 -27.18 -5.37
C ARG A 444 10.03 -26.04 -4.95
N MET A 445 11.32 -26.18 -5.23
CA MET A 445 12.32 -25.19 -4.83
C MET A 445 13.03 -24.57 -6.04
N ILE A 446 13.46 -23.32 -5.87
CA ILE A 446 14.45 -22.68 -6.74
C ILE A 446 15.62 -22.18 -5.88
N ASN A 447 16.80 -22.78 -6.04
CA ASN A 447 18.03 -22.35 -5.36
C ASN A 447 18.82 -21.42 -6.27
N ILE A 448 19.03 -20.18 -5.84
CA ILE A 448 19.84 -19.19 -6.59
C ILE A 448 20.99 -18.74 -5.70
N ALA A 449 22.22 -19.10 -6.09
CA ALA A 449 23.42 -18.77 -5.33
C ALA A 449 24.64 -18.62 -6.24
N LYS A 450 25.76 -18.20 -5.63
CA LYS A 450 27.05 -18.13 -6.29
C LYS A 450 27.65 -19.52 -6.44
N CYS A 451 28.30 -19.74 -7.58
CA CYS A 451 29.04 -20.94 -7.90
C CYS A 451 30.44 -20.57 -8.36
N TYR A 452 31.36 -21.52 -8.22
CA TYR A 452 32.80 -21.28 -8.40
C TYR A 452 33.43 -22.36 -9.26
N ARG A 453 34.13 -21.96 -10.33
CA ARG A 453 34.87 -22.88 -11.22
C ARG A 453 36.19 -22.24 -11.64
N ARG A 454 37.20 -23.05 -11.93
CA ARG A 454 38.53 -22.56 -12.35
C ARG A 454 38.58 -22.17 -13.84
N GLN A 455 37.58 -21.45 -14.31
CA GLN A 455 37.42 -21.05 -15.72
C GLN A 455 37.31 -19.53 -15.84
N SER A 456 37.99 -18.94 -16.82
CA SER A 456 37.95 -17.49 -17.06
C SER A 456 38.24 -17.18 -18.53
N ASP A 457 37.19 -16.81 -19.26
CA ASP A 457 37.24 -16.38 -20.66
C ASP A 457 36.07 -15.42 -20.97
N VAL A 458 35.75 -15.16 -22.24
CA VAL A 458 34.65 -14.25 -22.64
C VAL A 458 33.26 -14.75 -22.21
N SER A 459 33.12 -16.05 -21.98
CA SER A 459 31.88 -16.77 -21.64
C SER A 459 31.89 -17.38 -20.23
N HIS A 460 33.03 -17.37 -19.54
CA HIS A 460 33.20 -17.96 -18.21
C HIS A 460 33.88 -16.99 -17.24
N THR A 461 33.42 -17.00 -15.99
CA THR A 461 34.08 -16.31 -14.87
C THR A 461 34.28 -17.27 -13.71
N VAL A 462 35.28 -16.96 -12.88
CA VAL A 462 35.64 -17.81 -11.73
C VAL A 462 34.50 -17.93 -10.72
N MET A 463 33.75 -16.84 -10.56
CA MET A 463 32.51 -16.81 -9.78
C MET A 463 31.37 -16.37 -10.72
N PHE A 464 30.27 -17.09 -10.68
CA PHE A 464 29.04 -16.81 -11.41
C PHE A 464 27.83 -17.16 -10.56
N HIS A 465 26.62 -16.83 -10.99
CA HIS A 465 25.40 -17.25 -10.29
C HIS A 465 24.70 -18.35 -11.07
N GLN A 466 24.24 -19.37 -10.36
CA GLN A 466 23.41 -20.43 -10.94
C GLN A 466 22.05 -20.40 -10.25
N PHE A 467 20.99 -20.57 -11.03
CA PHE A 467 19.67 -20.90 -10.50
C PHE A 467 19.35 -22.35 -10.84
N GLU A 468 18.82 -23.07 -9.87
CA GLU A 468 18.47 -24.47 -10.03
C GLU A 468 17.13 -24.77 -9.41
N GLY A 469 16.25 -25.40 -10.19
CA GLY A 469 14.94 -25.83 -9.74
C GLY A 469 14.90 -27.32 -9.43
N LEU A 470 14.11 -27.69 -8.43
CA LEU A 470 13.80 -29.07 -8.10
C LEU A 470 12.31 -29.20 -7.81
N VAL A 471 11.66 -30.16 -8.48
CA VAL A 471 10.29 -30.57 -8.21
C VAL A 471 10.28 -32.05 -7.89
N ILE A 472 9.71 -32.42 -6.74
CA ILE A 472 9.48 -33.82 -6.35
C ILE A 472 8.04 -33.94 -5.86
N ASP A 473 7.30 -34.85 -6.47
CA ASP A 473 5.94 -35.20 -6.08
C ASP A 473 5.55 -36.58 -6.66
N THR A 474 4.35 -37.06 -6.35
CA THR A 474 3.79 -38.24 -7.02
C THR A 474 3.37 -37.90 -8.45
N GLY A 475 3.74 -38.73 -9.43
CA GLY A 475 3.28 -38.59 -10.82
C GLY A 475 3.97 -37.48 -11.63
N ILE A 476 5.16 -37.03 -11.21
CA ILE A 476 5.97 -36.07 -11.97
C ILE A 476 6.62 -36.78 -13.17
N THR A 477 6.56 -36.13 -14.33
CA THR A 477 7.00 -36.70 -15.62
C THR A 477 7.80 -35.68 -16.42
N ILE A 478 8.45 -36.13 -17.49
CA ILE A 478 9.20 -35.27 -18.43
C ILE A 478 8.29 -34.19 -19.05
N ALA A 479 6.99 -34.47 -19.22
CA ALA A 479 6.04 -33.48 -19.72
C ALA A 479 5.92 -32.27 -18.78
N HIS A 480 5.97 -32.50 -17.46
CA HIS A 480 5.99 -31.43 -16.47
C HIS A 480 7.29 -30.61 -16.58
N LEU A 481 8.45 -31.28 -16.70
CA LEU A 481 9.73 -30.61 -16.91
C LEU A 481 9.69 -29.70 -18.14
N LYS A 482 9.23 -30.24 -19.28
CA LYS A 482 9.12 -29.49 -20.54
C LYS A 482 8.17 -28.30 -20.39
N GLY A 483 7.00 -28.48 -19.79
CA GLY A 483 6.03 -27.42 -19.56
C GLY A 483 6.59 -26.30 -18.66
N THR A 484 7.33 -26.65 -17.60
CA THR A 484 7.99 -25.67 -16.73
C THR A 484 9.04 -24.87 -17.48
N ILE A 485 9.87 -25.51 -18.29
CA ILE A 485 10.89 -24.84 -19.11
C ILE A 485 10.25 -23.94 -20.16
N ASP A 486 9.22 -24.41 -20.87
CA ASP A 486 8.49 -23.62 -21.87
C ASP A 486 7.86 -22.38 -21.25
N TYR A 487 7.24 -22.55 -20.07
CA TYR A 487 6.70 -21.44 -19.32
C TYR A 487 7.78 -20.41 -18.96
N PHE A 488 8.92 -20.85 -18.41
CA PHE A 488 10.03 -19.95 -18.08
C PHE A 488 10.53 -19.20 -19.32
N VAL A 489 10.76 -19.92 -20.43
CA VAL A 489 11.29 -19.33 -21.65
C VAL A 489 10.35 -18.28 -22.22
N HIS A 490 9.04 -18.55 -22.26
CA HIS A 490 8.06 -17.55 -22.71
C HIS A 490 7.99 -16.33 -21.79
N GLN A 491 8.01 -16.53 -20.47
CA GLN A 491 7.89 -15.42 -19.51
C GLN A 491 9.15 -14.55 -19.45
N PHE A 492 10.34 -15.16 -19.54
CA PHE A 492 11.61 -14.46 -19.37
C PHE A 492 12.14 -13.86 -20.69
N PHE A 493 12.04 -14.61 -21.79
CA PHE A 493 12.57 -14.19 -23.09
C PHE A 493 11.50 -13.64 -24.05
N GLY A 494 10.22 -13.84 -23.76
CA GLY A 494 9.10 -13.37 -24.58
C GLY A 494 8.38 -14.48 -25.34
N PRO A 495 7.16 -14.21 -25.85
CA PRO A 495 6.23 -15.23 -26.36
C PRO A 495 6.71 -15.95 -27.63
N ASP A 496 7.61 -15.36 -28.40
CA ASP A 496 8.12 -15.93 -29.65
C ASP A 496 9.31 -16.89 -29.46
N ARG A 497 9.83 -16.99 -28.23
CA ARG A 497 11.02 -17.79 -27.90
C ARG A 497 10.60 -19.20 -27.53
N LYS A 498 11.24 -20.21 -28.13
CA LYS A 498 10.91 -21.63 -27.92
C LYS A 498 12.05 -22.37 -27.26
N SER A 499 11.73 -23.38 -26.46
CA SER A 499 12.69 -24.31 -25.88
C SER A 499 12.66 -25.67 -26.59
N ARG A 500 13.81 -26.37 -26.58
CA ARG A 500 13.90 -27.79 -26.94
C ARG A 500 14.76 -28.54 -25.92
N LEU A 501 14.44 -29.81 -25.71
CA LEU A 501 15.23 -30.73 -24.92
C LEU A 501 16.03 -31.62 -25.85
N ARG A 502 17.36 -31.61 -25.71
CA ARG A 502 18.27 -32.48 -26.44
C ARG A 502 18.84 -33.50 -25.47
N PRO A 503 18.78 -34.82 -25.74
CA PRO A 503 19.34 -35.82 -24.84
C PRO A 503 20.80 -35.52 -24.50
N SER A 504 21.14 -35.66 -23.21
CA SER A 504 22.50 -35.49 -22.67
C SER A 504 22.68 -36.45 -21.50
N HIS A 505 23.75 -36.31 -20.72
CA HIS A 505 24.07 -37.18 -19.59
C HIS A 505 24.52 -36.37 -18.36
N PHE A 506 23.78 -36.49 -17.25
CA PHE A 506 24.18 -35.98 -15.93
C PHE A 506 24.01 -37.09 -14.89
N GLN A 507 24.96 -37.24 -13.97
CA GLN A 507 24.94 -38.36 -13.01
C GLN A 507 23.73 -38.36 -12.07
N PHE A 508 23.19 -37.17 -11.77
CA PHE A 508 22.07 -36.99 -10.84
C PHE A 508 20.70 -36.99 -11.52
N THR A 509 20.61 -37.18 -12.85
CA THR A 509 19.33 -37.28 -13.56
C THR A 509 19.29 -38.41 -14.59
N GLU A 510 18.15 -39.08 -14.72
CA GLU A 510 17.89 -40.07 -15.76
C GLU A 510 16.39 -40.16 -16.10
N PRO A 511 15.96 -39.82 -17.33
CA PRO A 511 16.76 -39.31 -18.44
C PRO A 511 17.23 -37.86 -18.25
N SER A 512 18.33 -37.54 -18.92
CA SER A 512 19.02 -36.24 -18.89
C SER A 512 18.90 -35.48 -20.21
N PHE A 513 18.87 -34.14 -20.13
CA PHE A 513 18.68 -33.24 -21.28
C PHE A 513 19.51 -31.96 -21.15
N GLU A 514 20.07 -31.50 -22.25
CA GLU A 514 20.44 -30.10 -22.45
C GLU A 514 19.24 -29.32 -22.96
N VAL A 515 19.10 -28.08 -22.49
CA VAL A 515 18.04 -27.15 -22.88
C VAL A 515 18.60 -26.09 -23.80
N ASP A 516 18.11 -26.09 -25.04
CA ASP A 516 18.41 -25.03 -25.99
C ASP A 516 17.19 -24.10 -26.16
N VAL A 517 17.44 -22.81 -26.37
CA VAL A 517 16.43 -21.80 -26.67
C VAL A 517 16.70 -21.18 -28.03
N THR A 518 15.63 -20.84 -28.78
CA THR A 518 15.77 -20.21 -30.10
C THR A 518 16.58 -18.92 -30.01
N CYS A 519 17.36 -18.62 -31.03
CA CYS A 519 18.12 -17.38 -31.15
C CYS A 519 17.18 -16.18 -31.29
N ASP A 520 17.47 -15.09 -30.59
CA ASP A 520 16.68 -13.85 -30.62
C ASP A 520 16.52 -13.24 -32.03
N ILE A 521 17.56 -13.35 -32.86
CA ILE A 521 17.63 -12.67 -34.15
C ILE A 521 16.84 -13.43 -35.24
N CYS A 522 16.95 -14.76 -35.26
CA CYS A 522 16.42 -15.59 -36.35
C CYS A 522 15.31 -16.53 -35.91
N LEU A 523 14.98 -16.55 -34.61
CA LEU A 523 13.89 -17.33 -34.03
C LEU A 523 13.89 -18.81 -34.43
N GLY A 524 15.09 -19.41 -34.55
CA GLY A 524 15.27 -20.82 -34.89
C GLY A 524 15.60 -21.11 -36.37
N GLN A 525 15.67 -20.09 -37.24
CA GLN A 525 15.99 -20.29 -38.67
C GLN A 525 17.49 -20.49 -38.95
N GLY A 526 18.36 -20.13 -38.01
CA GLY A 526 19.81 -20.04 -38.23
C GLY A 526 20.23 -18.66 -38.74
N CYS A 527 21.33 -18.14 -38.21
CA CYS A 527 21.94 -16.90 -38.68
C CYS A 527 23.45 -16.92 -38.46
N ARG A 528 24.15 -15.88 -38.95
CA ARG A 528 25.62 -15.77 -38.81
C ARG A 528 26.11 -15.84 -37.37
N LEU A 529 25.28 -15.47 -36.38
CA LEU A 529 25.62 -15.49 -34.96
C LEU A 529 25.47 -16.88 -34.34
N CYS A 530 24.27 -17.47 -34.41
CA CYS A 530 23.96 -18.74 -33.74
C CYS A 530 24.26 -19.98 -34.59
N LYS A 531 24.52 -19.80 -35.90
CA LYS A 531 24.69 -20.84 -36.93
C LYS A 531 23.44 -21.69 -37.17
N GLU A 532 22.88 -22.31 -36.14
CA GLU A 532 21.82 -23.31 -36.23
C GLU A 532 20.46 -22.86 -35.69
N GLY A 533 20.36 -21.62 -35.20
CA GLY A 533 19.10 -21.06 -34.72
C GLY A 533 18.81 -21.31 -33.25
N TRP A 534 19.66 -22.07 -32.56
CA TRP A 534 19.49 -22.49 -31.17
C TRP A 534 20.73 -22.19 -30.33
N LEU A 535 20.50 -21.88 -29.07
CA LEU A 535 21.55 -21.54 -28.11
C LEU A 535 21.31 -22.32 -26.82
N GLU A 536 22.31 -23.09 -26.39
CA GLU A 536 22.31 -23.85 -25.14
C GLU A 536 22.28 -22.88 -23.94
N LEU A 537 21.42 -23.16 -22.95
CA LEU A 537 21.29 -22.38 -21.71
C LEU A 537 21.67 -23.16 -20.44
N GLY A 538 21.43 -24.47 -20.42
CA GLY A 538 21.80 -25.30 -19.28
C GLY A 538 21.18 -26.69 -19.31
N GLY A 539 21.39 -27.45 -18.24
CA GLY A 539 20.95 -28.84 -18.12
C GLY A 539 19.61 -28.99 -17.40
N ALA A 540 18.95 -30.12 -17.66
CA ALA A 540 17.74 -30.55 -16.99
C ALA A 540 17.57 -32.07 -17.05
N GLY A 541 16.72 -32.64 -16.21
CA GLY A 541 16.43 -34.08 -16.27
C GLY A 541 15.51 -34.57 -15.16
N MET A 542 15.11 -35.83 -15.25
CA MET A 542 14.35 -36.49 -14.19
C MET A 542 15.31 -36.92 -13.08
N VAL A 543 15.03 -36.62 -11.81
CA VAL A 543 15.95 -36.88 -10.69
C VAL A 543 16.24 -38.38 -10.57
N HIS A 544 17.52 -38.75 -10.52
CA HIS A 544 17.93 -40.15 -10.46
C HIS A 544 17.48 -40.80 -9.13
N PRO A 545 17.03 -42.08 -9.12
CA PRO A 545 16.57 -42.77 -7.91
C PRO A 545 17.58 -42.78 -6.75
N SER A 546 18.88 -42.86 -7.05
CA SER A 546 19.96 -42.77 -6.03
C SER A 546 19.96 -41.43 -5.30
N VAL A 547 19.65 -40.34 -6.00
CA VAL A 547 19.63 -38.98 -5.43
C VAL A 547 18.40 -38.79 -4.54
N LEU A 548 17.24 -39.30 -4.97
CA LEU A 548 16.04 -39.35 -4.12
C LEU A 548 16.31 -40.15 -2.84
N SER A 549 16.97 -41.31 -2.97
CA SER A 549 17.34 -42.16 -1.83
C SER A 549 18.32 -41.47 -0.88
N ALA A 550 19.32 -40.74 -1.42
CA ALA A 550 20.25 -39.94 -0.62
C ALA A 550 19.52 -38.83 0.17
N GLY A 551 18.48 -38.23 -0.42
CA GLY A 551 17.56 -37.31 0.25
C GLY A 551 16.50 -37.95 1.15
N LYS A 552 16.54 -39.29 1.34
CA LYS A 552 15.58 -40.07 2.14
C LYS A 552 14.14 -40.01 1.60
N ILE A 553 14.00 -39.85 0.29
CA ILE A 553 12.74 -39.92 -0.45
C ILE A 553 12.64 -41.26 -1.16
N ASP A 554 11.49 -41.94 -1.03
CA ASP A 554 11.23 -43.24 -1.66
C ASP A 554 11.02 -43.09 -3.19
N PRO A 555 11.95 -43.58 -4.04
CA PRO A 555 11.86 -43.46 -5.49
C PRO A 555 10.78 -44.36 -6.12
N GLN A 556 10.23 -45.33 -5.39
CA GLN A 556 9.10 -46.15 -5.88
C GLN A 556 7.77 -45.39 -5.78
N LYS A 557 7.70 -44.41 -4.88
CA LYS A 557 6.50 -43.60 -4.64
C LYS A 557 6.58 -42.23 -5.29
N TYR A 558 7.76 -41.61 -5.27
CA TYR A 558 7.94 -40.23 -5.71
C TYR A 558 8.87 -40.17 -6.92
N THR A 559 8.59 -39.19 -7.76
CA THR A 559 9.36 -38.86 -8.96
C THR A 559 9.62 -37.37 -8.96
N GLY A 560 10.62 -36.92 -9.71
CA GLY A 560 10.93 -35.49 -9.76
C GLY A 560 11.74 -35.11 -10.97
N PHE A 561 11.85 -33.81 -11.21
CA PHE A 561 12.78 -33.26 -12.18
C PHE A 561 13.60 -32.14 -11.56
N ALA A 562 14.77 -31.91 -12.12
CA ALA A 562 15.64 -30.78 -11.80
C ALA A 562 16.11 -30.09 -13.09
N PHE A 563 16.50 -28.81 -12.98
CA PHE A 563 17.12 -28.03 -14.05
C PHE A 563 18.05 -26.98 -13.44
N GLY A 564 19.17 -26.66 -14.09
CA GLY A 564 20.17 -25.73 -13.54
C GLY A 564 20.89 -24.90 -14.60
N TRP A 565 20.71 -23.58 -14.56
CA TRP A 565 21.22 -22.65 -15.59
C TRP A 565 22.00 -21.49 -14.97
N GLY A 566 22.98 -20.97 -15.71
CA GLY A 566 23.72 -19.77 -15.32
C GLY A 566 22.87 -18.51 -15.47
N VAL A 567 22.79 -17.68 -14.43
CA VAL A 567 22.01 -16.44 -14.42
C VAL A 567 22.57 -15.47 -15.45
N GLU A 568 23.89 -15.31 -15.50
CA GLU A 568 24.56 -14.35 -16.38
C GLU A 568 24.29 -14.67 -17.85
N ARG A 569 24.49 -15.92 -18.24
CA ARG A 569 24.23 -16.38 -19.62
C ARG A 569 22.75 -16.28 -19.97
N THR A 570 21.86 -16.66 -19.05
CA THR A 570 20.40 -16.53 -19.22
C THR A 570 20.02 -15.06 -19.46
N TYR A 571 20.55 -14.14 -18.65
CA TYR A 571 20.31 -12.72 -18.80
C TYR A 571 20.88 -12.18 -20.12
N MET A 572 22.14 -12.45 -20.44
CA MET A 572 22.80 -11.98 -21.67
C MET A 572 22.09 -12.40 -22.96
N MET A 573 21.33 -13.51 -22.94
CA MET A 573 20.54 -14.01 -24.06
C MET A 573 19.18 -13.32 -24.24
N LYS A 574 18.83 -12.39 -23.35
CA LYS A 574 17.63 -11.56 -23.46
C LYS A 574 17.78 -10.52 -24.57
N SER A 575 16.68 -10.30 -25.28
CA SER A 575 16.64 -9.45 -26.47
C SER A 575 17.10 -8.03 -26.16
N GLY A 576 17.96 -7.48 -27.02
CA GLY A 576 18.42 -6.10 -26.94
C GLY A 576 19.59 -5.80 -25.99
N LEU A 577 19.99 -6.72 -25.11
CA LEU A 577 21.02 -6.43 -24.10
C LEU A 577 22.46 -6.32 -24.66
N LYS A 578 22.75 -6.88 -25.84
CA LYS A 578 24.02 -6.73 -26.59
C LYS A 578 25.30 -6.74 -25.72
N ILE A 579 25.40 -7.67 -24.77
CA ILE A 579 26.58 -7.83 -23.91
C ILE A 579 27.51 -8.86 -24.57
N PRO A 580 28.69 -8.46 -25.11
CA PRO A 580 29.55 -9.37 -25.86
C PRO A 580 30.49 -10.21 -24.99
N ASP A 581 30.64 -9.86 -23.71
CA ASP A 581 31.61 -10.45 -22.79
C ASP A 581 31.03 -10.51 -21.38
N LEU A 582 30.94 -11.72 -20.82
CA LEU A 582 30.35 -11.97 -19.51
C LEU A 582 31.13 -11.26 -18.39
N ARG A 583 32.44 -11.07 -18.55
CA ARG A 583 33.31 -10.43 -17.55
C ARG A 583 32.95 -8.97 -17.30
N LEU A 584 32.27 -8.31 -18.24
CA LEU A 584 31.78 -6.93 -18.06
C LEU A 584 30.81 -6.83 -16.88
N LEU A 585 30.02 -7.88 -16.63
CA LEU A 585 29.11 -7.97 -15.49
C LEU A 585 29.83 -7.98 -14.12
N TYR A 586 31.14 -8.21 -14.09
CA TYR A 586 31.96 -8.20 -12.87
C TYR A 586 33.01 -7.08 -12.84
N SER A 587 33.11 -6.30 -13.93
CA SER A 587 34.07 -5.20 -14.05
C SER A 587 33.79 -4.04 -13.08
N ASN A 588 32.53 -3.92 -12.62
CA ASN A 588 32.02 -2.77 -11.86
C ASN A 588 32.26 -1.42 -12.57
N ASP A 589 32.36 -1.40 -13.91
CA ASP A 589 32.47 -0.16 -14.68
C ASP A 589 31.14 0.60 -14.64
N ILE A 590 31.14 1.80 -14.04
CA ILE A 590 29.95 2.65 -13.90
C ILE A 590 29.35 3.01 -15.26
N ARG A 591 30.16 3.14 -16.33
CA ARG A 591 29.67 3.43 -17.69
C ARG A 591 28.90 2.26 -18.28
N PHE A 592 29.28 1.04 -17.92
CA PHE A 592 28.55 -0.16 -18.28
C PHE A 592 27.27 -0.27 -17.46
N LEU A 593 27.36 -0.12 -16.13
CA LEU A 593 26.21 -0.25 -15.23
C LEU A 593 25.10 0.75 -15.55
N ASN A 594 25.43 2.01 -15.84
CA ASN A 594 24.46 3.07 -16.17
C ASN A 594 23.66 2.83 -17.47
N GLN A 595 23.96 1.77 -18.25
CA GLN A 595 23.20 1.41 -19.45
C GLN A 595 21.92 0.60 -19.14
N PHE A 596 21.77 0.12 -17.90
CA PHE A 596 20.71 -0.83 -17.49
C PHE A 596 19.76 -0.27 -16.45
#